data_AF-A0A800E9M4-F1
#
_entry.id   AF-A0A800E9M4-F1
#
_cell.length_a   1.000
_cell.length_b   1.000
_cell.length_c   1.000
_cell.angle_alpha   90.00
_cell.angle_beta   90.00
_cell.angle_gamma   90.00
#
_symmetry.space_group_name_H-M   'P 1'
#
loop_
_entity.id
_entity.type
_entity.pdbx_description
1 polymer ?
#
loop_
_entity_poly.entity_id
_entity_poly.type
_entity_poly.pdbx_seq_one_letter_code
_entity_poly.pdbx_strand_id
1 'polypeptide(L)' 'DGFKFFFDEDTWLMIRPSGTEPVLRTYAEASTQEKVFDILADCKATIL' A
#
# COMPACT_ATOMS: atom_id res chain seq x y z
N ASP A 1 -11.72 4.00 7.71
CA ASP A 1 -10.98 3.99 6.44
C ASP A 1 -9.49 3.97 6.72
N GLY A 2 -8.71 3.28 5.90
CA GLY A 2 -7.28 3.11 6.13
C GLY A 2 -6.47 4.41 6.09
N PHE A 3 -5.16 4.27 6.22
CA PHE A 3 -4.23 5.40 6.13
C PHE A 3 -3.54 5.42 4.76
N LYS A 4 -3.38 6.61 4.18
CA LYS A 4 -2.68 6.83 2.91
C LYS A 4 -1.38 7.61 3.16
N PHE A 5 -0.26 6.99 2.85
CA PHE A 5 1.08 7.56 2.86
C PHE A 5 1.39 8.11 1.48
N PHE A 6 1.77 9.39 1.40
CA PHE A 6 2.25 10.02 0.18
C PHE A 6 3.77 10.11 0.25
N PHE A 7 4.45 9.56 -0.75
CA PHE A 7 5.91 9.68 -0.88
C PHE A 7 6.28 10.89 -1.72
N ASP A 8 5.48 11.17 -2.75
CA ASP A 8 5.52 12.35 -3.61
C ASP A 8 4.11 12.62 -4.20
N GLU A 9 3.99 13.47 -5.22
CA GLU A 9 2.70 13.86 -5.82
C GLU A 9 1.95 12.69 -6.47
N ASP A 10 2.67 11.76 -7.11
CA ASP A 10 2.11 10.66 -7.91
C ASP A 10 2.47 9.26 -7.37
N THR A 11 3.08 9.19 -6.19
CA THR A 11 3.48 7.92 -5.55
C THR A 11 2.92 7.83 -4.14
N TRP A 12 2.16 6.77 -3.87
CA TRP A 12 1.52 6.57 -2.56
C TRP A 12 1.31 5.10 -2.20
N LEU A 13 1.13 4.84 -0.90
CA LEU A 13 0.72 3.55 -0.32
C LEU A 13 -0.51 3.76 0.56
N MET A 14 -1.52 2.90 0.44
CA MET A 14 -2.68 2.88 1.33
C MET A 14 -2.80 1.54 2.02
N ILE A 15 -2.98 1.56 3.35
CA ILE A 15 -3.21 0.38 4.17
C ILE A 15 -4.56 0.53 4.87
N ARG A 16 -5.48 -0.42 4.69
CA ARG A 16 -6.80 -0.39 5.33
C ARG A 16 -7.25 -1.75 5.86
N PRO A 17 -7.87 -1.81 7.06
CA PRO A 17 -8.61 -3.00 7.46
C PRO A 17 -9.86 -3.16 6.59
N SER A 18 -10.19 -4.41 6.24
CA SER A 18 -11.47 -4.73 5.62
C SER A 18 -12.60 -4.61 6.65
N GLY A 19 -13.74 -4.04 6.25
CA GLY A 19 -14.92 -3.94 7.11
C GLY A 19 -15.79 -5.21 7.15
N THR A 20 -15.55 -6.16 6.26
CA THR A 20 -16.40 -7.35 6.07
C THR A 20 -15.65 -8.68 6.19
N GLU A 21 -14.32 -8.66 6.18
CA GLU A 21 -13.47 -9.85 6.19
C GLU A 21 -12.27 -9.60 7.13
N PRO A 22 -11.69 -10.63 7.77
CA PRO A 22 -10.54 -10.47 8.68
C PRO A 22 -9.22 -10.34 7.90
N VAL A 23 -9.15 -9.34 7.01
CA VAL A 23 -7.98 -9.11 6.14
C VAL A 23 -7.57 -7.64 6.13
N LEU A 24 -6.27 -7.39 5.95
CA LEU A 24 -5.70 -6.07 5.69
C LEU A 24 -5.51 -5.91 4.17
N ARG A 25 -5.98 -4.80 3.60
CA ARG A 25 -5.80 -4.49 2.18
C ARG A 25 -4.71 -3.43 2.01
N THR A 26 -3.82 -3.67 1.06
CA THR A 26 -2.75 -2.75 0.66
C THR A 26 -2.95 -2.36 -0.81
N TYR A 27 -2.72 -1.07 -1.10
CA TYR A 27 -2.78 -0.51 -2.45
C TYR A 27 -1.60 0.42 -2.64
N ALA A 28 -1.01 0.44 -3.82
CA ALA A 28 0.07 1.37 -4.13
C ALA A 28 -0.10 1.91 -5.56
N GLU A 29 0.39 3.13 -5.77
CA GLU A 29 0.48 3.79 -7.07
C GLU A 29 1.87 4.37 -7.22
N ALA A 30 2.42 4.25 -8.42
CA ALA A 30 3.71 4.77 -8.80
C ALA A 30 3.80 4.88 -10.33
N SER A 31 4.82 5.56 -10.82
CA SER A 31 5.07 5.76 -12.25
C SER A 31 5.39 4.48 -13.05
N THR A 32 5.81 3.40 -12.38
CA THR A 32 6.10 2.11 -13.00
C THR A 32 5.52 0.95 -12.20
N GLN A 33 5.22 -0.13 -12.90
CA GLN A 33 4.73 -1.36 -12.27
C GLN A 33 5.78 -1.97 -11.32
N GLU A 34 7.07 -1.90 -11.66
CA GLU A 34 8.17 -2.36 -10.80
C GLU A 34 8.15 -1.63 -9.45
N LYS A 35 8.09 -0.29 -9.45
CA LYS A 35 8.04 0.51 -8.22
C LYS A 35 6.80 0.23 -7.38
N VAL A 36 5.65 -0.04 -8.02
CA VAL A 36 4.44 -0.49 -7.30
C VAL A 36 4.69 -1.80 -6.57
N PHE A 37 5.31 -2.78 -7.24
CA PHE A 37 5.60 -4.07 -6.62
C PHE A 37 6.61 -3.96 -5.47
N ASP A 38 7.63 -3.13 -5.62
CA ASP A 38 8.60 -2.86 -4.56
C ASP A 38 7.92 -2.28 -3.31
N ILE A 39 7.08 -1.24 -3.48
CA ILE A 39 6.33 -0.62 -2.36
C ILE A 39 5.44 -1.65 -1.66
N LEU A 40 4.75 -2.52 -2.42
CA LEU A 40 3.87 -3.54 -1.85
C LEU A 40 4.67 -4.64 -1.12
N ALA A 41 5.84 -5.02 -1.65
CA ALA A 41 6.73 -6.00 -1.03
C ALA A 41 7.31 -5.47 0.28
N ASP A 42 7.79 -4.22 0.29
CA ASP A 42 8.32 -3.54 1.48
C ASP A 42 7.25 -3.37 2.55
N CYS A 43 6.04 -2.96 2.14
CA CYS A 43 4.89 -2.87 3.04
C CYS A 43 4.61 -4.22 3.69
N LYS A 44 4.59 -5.30 2.91
CA LYS A 44 4.36 -6.65 3.41
C LYS A 44 5.44 -7.07 4.41
N ALA A 45 6.72 -6.84 4.09
CA ALA A 45 7.84 -7.19 4.95
C ALA A 45 7.90 -6.38 6.26
N THR A 46 7.33 -5.18 6.27
CA THR A 46 7.33 -4.30 7.46
C THR A 46 6.24 -4.67 8.46
N ILE A 47 5.09 -5.16 7.99
CA ILE A 47 3.89 -5.39 8.82
C ILE A 47 3.65 -6.86 9.18
N LEU A 48 4.48 -7.77 8.66
CA LEU A 48 4.45 -9.22 8.94
C LEU A 48 5.78 -9.64 9.56
#